data_AF-A0A7R9N6E3-F1
#
_entry.id   AF-A0A7R9N6E3-F1
#
_cell.length_a   1.000
_cell.length_b   1.000
_cell.length_c   1.000
_cell.angle_alpha   90.00
_cell.angle_beta   90.00
_cell.angle_gamma   90.00
#
_symmetry.space_group_name_H-M   'P 1'
#
loop_
_entity.id
_entity.type
_entity.pdbx_description
1 polymer ?
#
loop_
_entity_poly.entity_id
_entity_poly.type
_entity_poly.pdbx_seq_one_letter_code
_entity_poly.pdbx_strand_id
1 'polypeptide(L)'
;MLQRMQSVPLLPVFLDVREEGDVLGGEYYYLPQKFEARNIFPAQSYSVEELNDSCDACYNALVAEAGQLSSSKSFVDNLYFLLEKYTSFALSAGYHTKQSVPLFDHLKTTAAIAACIYRYLEEIGFEYSVKSDAERFLLIQGDLSGLQRFIFSTHHSTASRVGSSRRLRGRSLYLKLIMDSVAHTLLERLSLPLANLLWNTSGHLLILSPNTPMAREAVDSTRREVQRWLLEEYDGELYLNLAYLPVSDEGLNLKKSKATLQELISQEKIADSKESLSTSSLRWVR
;
A
#
# COMPACT_ATOMS: atom_id res chain seq x y z
N MET A 1 -30.29 -25.71 -4.59
CA MET A 1 -29.87 -26.12 -3.24
C MET A 1 -28.36 -25.87 -3.17
N LEU A 2 -27.95 -24.68 -2.74
CA LEU A 2 -26.53 -24.36 -2.58
C LEU A 2 -26.01 -25.22 -1.42
N GLN A 3 -25.20 -26.22 -1.74
CA GLN A 3 -24.45 -26.98 -0.74
C GLN A 3 -23.67 -25.94 0.07
N ARG A 4 -23.92 -25.82 1.38
CA ARG A 4 -23.11 -24.98 2.26
C ARG A 4 -21.68 -25.49 2.10
N MET A 5 -20.85 -24.74 1.37
CA MET A 5 -19.42 -25.02 1.28
C MET A 5 -18.89 -25.07 2.70
N GLN A 6 -18.02 -26.04 2.98
CA GLN A 6 -17.35 -26.09 4.28
C GLN A 6 -16.57 -24.78 4.48
N SER A 7 -16.80 -24.13 5.61
CA SER A 7 -16.03 -22.95 6.01
C SER A 7 -14.58 -23.36 6.20
N VAL A 8 -13.67 -22.66 5.54
CA VAL A 8 -12.22 -22.85 5.65
C VAL A 8 -11.61 -21.57 6.23
N PRO A 9 -10.70 -21.65 7.22
CA PRO A 9 -10.10 -20.47 7.80
C PRO A 9 -9.08 -19.83 6.86
N LEU A 10 -8.73 -18.57 7.15
CA LEU A 10 -7.62 -17.89 6.49
C LEU A 10 -6.30 -18.45 7.03
N LEU A 11 -5.38 -18.82 6.14
CA LEU A 11 -4.03 -19.25 6.50
C LEU A 11 -3.06 -18.07 6.56
N PRO A 12 -2.06 -18.10 7.46
CA PRO A 12 -0.98 -17.12 7.43
C PRO A 12 -0.19 -17.16 6.12
N VAL A 13 0.02 -15.99 5.52
CA VAL A 13 0.83 -15.86 4.30
C VAL A 13 2.27 -16.35 4.47
N PHE A 14 2.79 -16.37 5.70
CA PHE A 14 4.13 -16.87 6.01
C PHE A 14 4.29 -18.36 5.73
N LEU A 15 3.20 -19.14 5.72
CA LEU A 15 3.24 -20.55 5.33
C LEU A 15 3.54 -20.74 3.83
N ASP A 16 3.31 -19.71 3.01
CA ASP A 16 3.66 -19.69 1.59
C ASP A 16 5.12 -19.27 1.33
N VAL A 17 5.81 -18.72 2.34
CA VAL A 17 7.20 -18.25 2.23
C VAL A 17 8.13 -19.38 2.70
N ARG A 18 8.53 -20.24 1.76
CA ARG A 18 9.43 -21.37 2.04
C ARG A 18 10.89 -21.00 1.79
N GLU A 19 11.78 -21.35 2.71
CA GLU A 19 13.16 -21.71 2.34
C GLU A 19 13.21 -23.23 2.02
N GLU A 20 14.10 -23.65 1.11
CA GLU A 20 14.24 -25.07 0.76
C GLU A 20 14.62 -25.88 2.01
N GLY A 21 13.72 -26.77 2.46
CA GLY A 21 13.98 -27.73 3.53
C GLY A 21 13.18 -27.50 4.81
N ASP A 22 12.45 -26.39 4.95
CA ASP A 22 11.68 -26.12 6.16
C ASP A 22 10.29 -26.77 6.14
N VAL A 23 10.08 -27.71 7.07
CA VAL A 23 8.76 -28.25 7.41
C VAL A 23 8.28 -27.46 8.62
N LEU A 24 7.62 -26.32 8.39
CA LEU A 24 6.78 -25.75 9.45
C LEU A 24 5.57 -26.67 9.65
N GLY A 25 5.77 -27.67 10.52
CA GLY A 25 4.72 -28.42 11.16
C GLY A 25 4.03 -27.53 12.18
N GLY A 26 2.83 -27.08 11.85
CA GLY A 26 1.97 -26.29 12.72
C GLY A 26 0.79 -25.78 11.91
N GLU A 27 -0.40 -26.30 12.19
CA GLU A 27 -1.62 -25.87 11.53
C GLU A 27 -2.03 -24.50 12.13
N TYR A 28 -1.47 -23.41 11.59
CA TYR A 28 -1.81 -22.05 12.01
C TYR A 28 -2.92 -21.47 11.14
N TYR A 29 -3.86 -20.78 11.77
CA TYR A 29 -5.00 -20.18 11.08
C TYR A 29 -5.50 -18.91 11.78
N TYR A 30 -6.15 -18.05 11.01
CA TYR A 30 -6.89 -16.92 11.54
C TYR A 30 -8.38 -17.26 11.56
N LEU A 31 -8.98 -17.13 12.75
CA LEU A 31 -10.43 -17.07 12.88
C LEU A 31 -10.90 -15.65 12.55
N PRO A 32 -12.04 -15.48 11.85
CA PRO A 32 -12.62 -14.17 11.62
C PRO A 32 -12.90 -13.46 12.94
N GLN A 33 -12.22 -12.33 13.14
CA GLN A 33 -12.39 -11.50 14.32
C GLN A 33 -12.08 -10.06 13.95
N LYS A 34 -12.46 -9.12 14.84
CA LYS A 34 -12.15 -7.72 14.65
C LYS A 34 -10.63 -7.50 14.61
N PHE A 35 -10.16 -6.77 13.61
CA PHE A 35 -8.76 -6.35 13.49
C PHE A 35 -8.41 -5.34 14.60
N GLU A 36 -7.64 -5.81 15.57
CA GLU A 36 -7.16 -5.04 16.71
C GLU A 36 -5.78 -5.55 17.12
N ALA A 37 -4.94 -4.71 17.73
CA ALA A 37 -3.56 -5.06 18.10
C ALA A 37 -3.46 -6.32 19.00
N ARG A 38 -4.50 -6.63 19.78
CA ARG A 38 -4.58 -7.83 20.63
C ARG A 38 -4.91 -9.13 19.87
N ASN A 39 -5.43 -9.02 18.65
CA ASN A 39 -5.98 -10.12 17.85
C ASN A 39 -5.12 -10.48 16.63
N ILE A 40 -3.85 -10.08 16.61
CA ILE A 40 -2.99 -10.16 15.41
C ILE A 40 -2.29 -11.50 15.21
N PHE A 41 -2.33 -12.42 16.18
CA PHE A 41 -1.63 -13.69 16.11
C PHE A 41 -2.58 -14.83 15.71
N PRO A 42 -2.12 -15.79 14.87
CA PRO A 42 -2.92 -16.93 14.46
C PRO A 42 -3.10 -17.95 15.59
N ALA A 43 -4.19 -18.70 15.55
CA ALA A 43 -4.46 -19.84 16.42
C ALA A 43 -3.79 -21.11 15.89
N GLN A 44 -3.57 -22.10 16.77
CA GLN A 44 -2.96 -23.41 16.46
C GLN A 44 -3.95 -24.56 16.31
N SER A 45 -5.21 -24.34 16.71
CA SER A 45 -6.31 -25.29 16.54
C SER A 45 -7.62 -24.52 16.40
N TYR A 46 -8.59 -25.10 15.69
CA TYR A 46 -9.97 -24.61 15.64
C TYR A 46 -10.93 -25.79 15.44
N SER A 47 -12.17 -25.62 15.88
CA SER A 47 -13.29 -26.45 15.46
C SER A 47 -14.11 -25.76 14.36
N VAL A 48 -14.80 -26.55 13.54
CA VAL A 48 -15.67 -26.01 12.49
C VAL A 48 -16.80 -25.14 13.08
N GLU A 49 -17.28 -25.49 14.28
CA GLU A 49 -18.26 -24.70 15.03
C GLU A 49 -17.67 -23.34 15.43
N GLU A 50 -16.48 -23.30 16.03
CA GLU A 50 -15.79 -22.04 16.38
C GLU A 50 -15.58 -21.13 15.16
N LEU A 51 -15.21 -21.70 14.00
CA LEU A 51 -15.05 -20.94 12.77
C LEU A 51 -16.37 -20.34 12.29
N ASN A 52 -17.45 -21.12 12.29
CA ASN A 52 -18.77 -20.63 11.87
C ASN A 52 -19.30 -19.56 12.83
N ASP A 53 -19.17 -19.77 14.14
CA ASP A 53 -19.59 -18.81 15.15
C ASP A 53 -18.80 -17.50 15.03
N SER A 54 -17.48 -17.59 14.77
CA SER A 54 -16.62 -16.44 14.52
C SER A 54 -17.01 -15.68 13.25
N CYS A 55 -17.31 -16.38 12.16
CA CYS A 55 -17.83 -15.79 10.92
C CYS A 55 -19.13 -15.02 11.18
N ASP A 56 -20.11 -15.65 11.83
CA ASP A 56 -21.42 -15.06 12.09
C ASP A 56 -21.30 -13.85 13.03
N ALA A 57 -20.47 -13.95 14.08
CA ALA A 57 -20.20 -12.84 14.99
C ALA A 57 -19.58 -11.63 14.26
N CYS A 58 -18.55 -11.85 13.43
CA CYS A 58 -17.93 -10.80 12.64
C CYS A 58 -18.89 -10.17 11.62
N TYR A 59 -19.67 -11.00 10.92
CA TYR A 59 -20.65 -10.53 9.93
C TYR A 59 -21.75 -9.69 10.58
N ASN A 60 -22.32 -10.16 11.69
CA ASN A 60 -23.37 -9.43 12.41
C ASN A 60 -22.85 -8.09 12.93
N ALA A 61 -21.62 -8.04 13.46
CA ALA A 61 -20.99 -6.81 13.90
C ALA A 61 -20.71 -5.84 12.73
N LEU A 62 -20.23 -6.35 11.59
CA LEU A 62 -20.05 -5.58 10.36
C LEU A 62 -21.37 -4.94 9.90
N VAL A 63 -22.44 -5.73 9.81
CA VAL A 63 -23.77 -5.24 9.38
C VAL A 63 -24.32 -4.19 10.35
N ALA A 64 -24.18 -4.42 11.65
CA ALA A 64 -24.64 -3.49 12.68
C ALA A 64 -23.94 -2.12 12.59
N GLU A 65 -22.61 -2.10 12.39
CA GLU A 65 -21.86 -0.85 12.21
C GLU A 65 -22.07 -0.24 10.82
N ALA A 66 -22.19 -1.05 9.77
CA ALA A 66 -22.49 -0.58 8.41
C ALA A 66 -23.84 0.14 8.34
N GLY A 67 -24.84 -0.32 9.11
CA GLY A 67 -26.15 0.32 9.23
C GLY A 67 -26.12 1.73 9.84
N GLN A 68 -25.00 2.15 10.43
CA GLN A 68 -24.79 3.49 10.99
C GLN A 68 -24.07 4.43 10.02
N LEU A 69 -23.61 3.94 8.86
CA LEU A 69 -22.93 4.76 7.88
C LEU A 69 -23.90 5.75 7.23
N SER A 70 -23.52 7.03 7.22
CA SER A 70 -24.25 8.07 6.50
C SER A 70 -23.74 8.22 5.08
N SER A 71 -24.65 8.55 4.16
CA SER A 71 -24.31 8.92 2.77
C SER A 71 -23.64 10.29 2.74
N SER A 72 -22.35 10.32 3.04
CA SER A 72 -21.49 11.50 3.05
C SER A 72 -20.32 11.34 2.07
N LYS A 73 -19.55 12.42 1.86
CA LYS A 73 -18.31 12.35 1.05
C LYS A 73 -17.31 11.32 1.59
N SER A 74 -17.34 11.05 2.90
CA SER A 74 -16.48 10.09 3.58
C SER A 74 -17.04 8.66 3.59
N PHE A 75 -18.16 8.40 2.90
CA PHE A 75 -18.79 7.07 2.90
C PHE A 75 -17.82 5.98 2.43
N VAL A 76 -17.09 6.23 1.34
CA VAL A 76 -16.14 5.25 0.77
C VAL A 76 -15.00 4.96 1.74
N ASP A 77 -14.44 5.99 2.39
CA ASP A 77 -13.36 5.83 3.36
C ASP A 77 -13.85 5.10 4.62
N ASN A 78 -15.03 5.46 5.12
CA ASN A 78 -15.63 4.77 6.27
C ASN A 78 -15.91 3.30 5.95
N LEU A 79 -16.41 3.00 4.76
CA LEU A 79 -16.62 1.62 4.30
C LEU A 79 -15.29 0.88 4.17
N TYR A 80 -14.25 1.53 3.65
CA TYR A 80 -12.90 0.96 3.56
C TYR A 80 -12.38 0.52 4.93
N PHE A 81 -12.41 1.40 5.94
CA PHE A 81 -11.93 1.08 7.28
C PHE A 81 -12.84 0.08 8.01
N LEU A 82 -14.14 0.09 7.72
CA LEU A 82 -15.07 -0.89 8.27
C LEU A 82 -14.80 -2.29 7.72
N LEU A 83 -14.55 -2.41 6.42
CA LEU A 83 -14.15 -3.66 5.78
C LEU A 83 -12.79 -4.13 6.30
N GLU A 84 -11.80 -3.25 6.43
CA GLU A 84 -10.51 -3.57 7.05
C GLU A 84 -10.70 -4.17 8.45
N LYS A 85 -11.52 -3.51 9.26
CA LYS A 85 -11.80 -3.89 10.64
C LYS A 85 -12.41 -5.28 10.78
N TYR A 86 -13.30 -5.71 9.86
CA TYR A 86 -14.06 -6.97 10.02
C TYR A 86 -13.67 -8.08 9.05
N THR A 87 -12.91 -7.78 7.99
CA THR A 87 -12.62 -8.75 6.92
C THR A 87 -11.13 -9.03 6.70
N SER A 88 -10.23 -8.43 7.51
CA SER A 88 -8.78 -8.70 7.45
C SER A 88 -8.38 -10.11 7.90
N PHE A 89 -9.21 -10.79 8.70
CA PHE A 89 -9.00 -12.18 9.12
C PHE A 89 -10.02 -13.16 8.54
N ALA A 90 -10.84 -12.70 7.59
CA ALA A 90 -11.76 -13.54 6.85
C ALA A 90 -11.11 -13.99 5.54
N LEU A 91 -11.32 -15.25 5.15
CA LEU A 91 -10.84 -15.76 3.87
C LEU A 91 -11.67 -15.19 2.71
N SER A 92 -11.03 -14.75 1.62
CA SER A 92 -11.72 -14.25 0.43
C SER A 92 -12.53 -15.34 -0.28
N ALA A 93 -11.86 -16.31 -0.92
CA ALA A 93 -12.50 -17.42 -1.62
C ALA A 93 -11.60 -18.66 -1.59
N GLY A 94 -11.78 -19.51 -0.58
CA GLY A 94 -10.92 -20.69 -0.31
C GLY A 94 -10.81 -21.75 -1.41
N TYR A 95 -11.57 -21.61 -2.51
CA TYR A 95 -11.62 -22.52 -3.64
C TYR A 95 -11.06 -21.92 -4.95
N HIS A 96 -10.92 -20.59 -5.04
CA HIS A 96 -10.45 -19.89 -6.24
C HIS A 96 -9.18 -19.07 -6.00
N THR A 97 -8.96 -18.60 -4.78
CA THR A 97 -7.75 -17.87 -4.39
C THR A 97 -6.87 -18.75 -3.52
N LYS A 98 -5.60 -18.36 -3.38
CA LYS A 98 -4.76 -18.92 -2.31
C LYS A 98 -5.49 -18.73 -0.98
N GLN A 99 -5.43 -19.75 -0.12
CA GLN A 99 -6.04 -19.72 1.22
C GLN A 99 -5.33 -18.75 2.19
N SER A 100 -4.39 -17.96 1.68
CA SER A 100 -3.64 -16.93 2.39
C SER A 100 -4.05 -15.49 2.05
N VAL A 101 -5.08 -15.30 1.22
CA VAL A 101 -5.56 -13.96 0.81
C VAL A 101 -6.76 -13.52 1.66
N PRO A 102 -6.61 -12.48 2.50
CA PRO A 102 -7.73 -11.90 3.23
C PRO A 102 -8.82 -11.34 2.32
N LEU A 103 -10.07 -11.40 2.79
CA LEU A 103 -11.21 -10.81 2.10
C LEU A 103 -11.03 -9.29 1.94
N PHE A 104 -10.50 -8.60 2.95
CA PHE A 104 -10.21 -7.17 2.86
C PHE A 104 -9.29 -6.84 1.67
N ASP A 105 -8.14 -7.51 1.58
CA ASP A 105 -7.17 -7.26 0.51
C ASP A 105 -7.74 -7.57 -0.88
N HIS A 106 -8.57 -8.61 -0.99
CA HIS A 106 -9.30 -8.91 -2.22
C HIS A 106 -10.25 -7.77 -2.60
N LEU A 107 -11.12 -7.34 -1.68
CA LEU A 107 -12.08 -6.26 -1.93
C LEU A 107 -11.38 -4.94 -2.26
N LYS A 108 -10.31 -4.61 -1.52
CA LYS A 108 -9.48 -3.42 -1.75
C LYS A 108 -8.90 -3.42 -3.16
N THR A 109 -8.26 -4.50 -3.57
CA THR A 109 -7.65 -4.60 -4.90
C THR A 109 -8.70 -4.61 -6.02
N THR A 110 -9.84 -5.28 -5.82
CA THR A 110 -10.98 -5.21 -6.75
C THR A 110 -11.49 -3.78 -6.92
N ALA A 111 -11.68 -3.04 -5.83
CA ALA A 111 -12.12 -1.65 -5.88
C ALA A 111 -11.09 -0.75 -6.59
N ALA A 112 -9.80 -0.93 -6.33
CA ALA A 112 -8.72 -0.20 -6.99
C ALA A 112 -8.71 -0.44 -8.51
N ILE A 113 -8.79 -1.69 -8.94
CA ILE A 113 -8.83 -2.07 -10.35
C ILE A 113 -10.08 -1.49 -11.03
N ALA A 114 -11.25 -1.61 -10.39
CA ALA A 114 -12.50 -1.07 -10.91
C ALA A 114 -12.44 0.45 -11.08
N ALA A 115 -11.89 1.18 -10.11
CA ALA A 115 -11.69 2.62 -10.20
C ALA A 115 -10.76 2.98 -11.37
N CYS A 116 -9.66 2.26 -11.56
CA CYS A 116 -8.75 2.48 -12.69
C CYS A 116 -9.42 2.22 -14.04
N ILE A 117 -10.14 1.10 -14.18
CA ILE A 117 -10.84 0.77 -15.43
C ILE A 117 -11.87 1.86 -15.75
N TYR A 118 -12.68 2.26 -14.76
CA TYR A 118 -13.70 3.30 -14.94
C TYR A 118 -13.07 4.62 -15.41
N ARG A 119 -12.03 5.10 -14.72
CA ARG A 119 -11.35 6.36 -15.05
C ARG A 119 -10.64 6.31 -16.41
N TYR A 120 -10.03 5.17 -16.74
CA TYR A 120 -9.40 5.00 -18.04
C TYR A 120 -10.43 5.03 -19.16
N LEU A 121 -11.57 4.33 -19.00
CA LEU A 121 -12.67 4.33 -19.98
C LEU A 121 -13.31 5.72 -20.11
N GLU A 122 -13.45 6.47 -19.03
CA GLU A 122 -13.93 7.86 -19.03
C GLU A 122 -13.05 8.76 -19.91
N GLU A 123 -11.72 8.59 -19.85
CA GLU A 123 -10.75 9.32 -20.67
C GLU A 123 -10.86 8.99 -22.18
N ILE A 124 -11.08 7.71 -22.51
CA ILE A 124 -11.09 7.25 -23.91
C ILE A 124 -12.50 7.14 -24.53
N GLY A 125 -13.55 7.56 -23.82
CA GLY A 125 -14.92 7.61 -24.34
C GLY A 125 -15.74 6.31 -24.25
N PHE A 126 -15.45 5.44 -23.28
CA PHE A 126 -16.16 4.17 -23.02
C PHE A 126 -16.26 3.22 -24.21
N GLU A 127 -15.29 3.24 -25.13
CA GLU A 127 -15.22 2.27 -26.21
C GLU A 127 -14.96 0.86 -25.64
N TYR A 128 -15.94 -0.04 -25.77
CA TYR A 128 -15.89 -1.40 -25.20
C TYR A 128 -14.83 -2.30 -25.86
N SER A 129 -14.17 -1.85 -26.93
CA SER A 129 -13.15 -2.61 -27.67
C SER A 129 -11.73 -2.52 -27.07
N VAL A 130 -11.57 -2.09 -25.81
CA VAL A 130 -10.26 -2.09 -25.14
C VAL A 130 -9.72 -3.52 -25.09
N LYS A 131 -8.72 -3.78 -25.94
CA LYS A 131 -7.99 -5.05 -25.94
C LYS A 131 -7.34 -5.27 -24.58
N SER A 132 -7.26 -6.53 -24.15
CA SER A 132 -6.59 -6.95 -22.92
C SER A 132 -5.13 -6.48 -22.83
N ASP A 133 -4.48 -6.23 -23.97
CA ASP A 133 -3.08 -5.78 -24.06
C ASP A 133 -2.90 -4.27 -23.92
N ALA A 134 -3.98 -3.49 -23.83
CA ALA A 134 -3.85 -2.06 -23.63
C ALA A 134 -3.25 -1.75 -22.25
N GLU A 135 -2.25 -0.87 -22.22
CA GLU A 135 -1.66 -0.37 -20.98
C GLU A 135 -2.63 0.59 -20.27
N ARG A 136 -3.69 0.06 -19.68
CA ARG A 136 -4.74 0.85 -19.02
C ARG A 136 -4.42 1.23 -17.58
N PHE A 137 -3.41 0.60 -16.98
CA PHE A 137 -3.01 0.84 -15.60
C PHE A 137 -1.64 1.51 -15.53
N LEU A 138 -1.40 2.23 -14.44
CA LEU A 138 -0.17 2.91 -14.11
C LEU A 138 0.22 2.52 -12.68
N LEU A 139 1.32 1.81 -12.53
CA LEU A 139 1.90 1.51 -11.22
C LEU A 139 2.81 2.65 -10.82
N ILE A 140 2.45 3.39 -9.77
CA ILE A 140 3.21 4.53 -9.26
C ILE A 140 3.95 4.05 -8.01
N GLN A 141 5.27 4.06 -8.05
CA GLN A 141 6.13 3.69 -6.93
C GLN A 141 6.84 4.93 -6.38
N GLY A 142 6.86 5.05 -5.05
CA GLY A 142 7.66 6.05 -4.35
C GLY A 142 8.69 5.41 -3.44
N ASP A 143 9.88 6.02 -3.38
CA ASP A 143 10.99 5.64 -2.52
C ASP A 143 11.62 6.89 -1.90
N LEU A 144 11.47 7.03 -0.58
CA LEU A 144 12.12 8.09 0.19
C LEU A 144 13.51 7.59 0.60
N SER A 145 14.53 8.19 0.01
CA SER A 145 15.95 7.89 0.24
C SER A 145 16.53 8.79 1.35
N GLY A 146 17.60 8.33 1.99
CA GLY A 146 18.28 9.07 3.08
C GLY A 146 17.78 8.78 4.49
N LEU A 147 16.82 7.85 4.65
CA LEU A 147 16.15 7.55 5.94
C LEU A 147 17.13 7.25 7.08
N GLN A 148 18.15 6.41 6.84
CA GLN A 148 19.10 6.03 7.89
C GLN A 148 19.89 7.24 8.40
N ARG A 149 20.41 8.06 7.49
CA ARG A 149 21.16 9.28 7.86
C ARG A 149 20.25 10.23 8.63
N PHE A 150 19.03 10.46 8.16
CA PHE A 150 18.07 11.33 8.83
C PHE A 150 17.70 10.84 10.25
N ILE A 151 17.43 9.54 10.41
CA ILE A 151 17.06 8.97 11.72
C ILE A 151 18.22 9.05 12.70
N PHE A 152 19.44 8.70 12.26
CA PHE A 152 20.59 8.43 13.13
C PHE A 152 21.65 9.55 13.23
N SER A 153 21.53 10.67 12.50
CA SER A 153 22.53 11.76 12.45
C SER A 153 22.93 12.36 13.81
N THR A 154 22.14 12.18 14.87
CA THR A 154 22.40 12.77 16.21
C THR A 154 23.01 11.80 17.25
N HIS A 155 23.50 10.63 16.86
CA HIS A 155 24.00 9.62 17.81
C HIS A 155 25.47 9.80 18.28
N HIS A 156 26.19 10.81 17.79
CA HIS A 156 27.64 10.95 18.04
C HIS A 156 28.07 11.74 19.28
N SER A 157 27.15 12.33 20.06
CA SER A 157 27.53 13.02 21.32
C SER A 157 27.08 12.24 22.55
N THR A 158 28.00 12.01 23.49
CA THR A 158 27.79 11.24 24.74
C THR A 158 26.68 11.81 25.66
N ALA A 159 26.27 13.07 25.46
CA ALA A 159 25.14 13.72 26.13
C ALA A 159 23.74 13.33 25.60
N SER A 160 23.66 12.54 24.51
CA SER A 160 22.43 12.25 23.76
C SER A 160 21.61 11.03 24.23
N ARG A 161 22.05 10.31 25.28
CA ARG A 161 21.42 9.04 25.70
C ARG A 161 20.03 9.20 26.32
N VAL A 162 19.79 10.28 27.08
CA VAL A 162 18.47 10.55 27.67
C VAL A 162 17.54 11.13 26.58
N GLY A 163 16.40 10.47 26.35
CA GLY A 163 15.43 10.88 25.33
C GLY A 163 15.78 10.49 23.88
N SER A 164 16.84 9.70 23.67
CA SER A 164 17.24 9.19 22.34
C SER A 164 16.12 8.38 21.67
N SER A 165 15.49 7.46 22.43
CA SER A 165 14.38 6.63 21.94
C SER A 165 13.17 7.44 21.52
N ARG A 166 12.85 8.52 22.26
CA ARG A 166 11.74 9.43 21.90
C ARG A 166 12.00 10.17 20.60
N ARG A 167 13.23 10.66 20.39
CA ARG A 167 13.64 11.33 19.14
C ARG A 167 13.60 10.37 17.95
N LEU A 168 14.11 9.15 18.11
CA LEU A 168 14.07 8.11 17.07
C LEU A 168 12.64 7.79 16.62
N ARG A 169 11.73 7.59 17.58
CA ARG A 169 10.30 7.36 17.29
C ARG A 169 9.66 8.57 16.62
N GLY A 170 9.97 9.78 17.08
CA GLY A 170 9.49 11.03 16.48
C GLY A 170 9.91 11.18 15.02
N ARG A 171 11.18 10.91 14.70
CA ARG A 171 11.68 10.93 13.31
C ARG A 171 11.06 9.86 12.43
N SER A 172 10.88 8.65 12.97
CA SER A 172 10.24 7.55 12.22
C SER A 172 8.78 7.86 11.88
N LEU A 173 8.04 8.44 12.85
CA LEU A 173 6.68 8.93 12.63
C LEU A 173 6.66 10.08 11.61
N TYR A 174 7.61 11.00 11.70
CA TYR A 174 7.70 12.13 10.78
C TYR A 174 7.91 11.69 9.32
N LEU A 175 8.82 10.74 9.08
CA LEU A 175 9.01 10.14 7.76
C LEU A 175 7.74 9.46 7.24
N LYS A 176 7.00 8.78 8.14
CA LYS A 176 5.70 8.20 7.80
C LYS A 176 4.68 9.25 7.38
N LEU A 177 4.59 10.37 8.11
CA LEU A 177 3.70 11.49 7.78
C LEU A 177 4.03 12.14 6.44
N ILE A 178 5.32 12.24 6.08
CA ILE A 178 5.73 12.71 4.74
C ILE A 178 5.18 11.75 3.68
N MET A 179 5.42 10.44 3.83
CA MET A 179 4.94 9.45 2.86
C MET A 179 3.41 9.38 2.78
N ASP A 180 2.71 9.52 3.91
CA ASP A 180 1.25 9.63 3.94
C ASP A 180 0.77 10.86 3.18
N SER A 181 1.38 12.02 3.39
CA SER A 181 1.04 13.26 2.69
C SER A 181 1.23 13.13 1.18
N VAL A 182 2.35 12.54 0.73
CA VAL A 182 2.61 12.27 -0.69
C VAL A 182 1.54 11.33 -1.28
N ALA A 183 1.24 10.23 -0.59
CA ALA A 183 0.25 9.27 -1.04
C ALA A 183 -1.15 9.91 -1.16
N HIS A 184 -1.59 10.65 -0.14
CA HIS A 184 -2.88 11.34 -0.15
C HIS A 184 -2.94 12.42 -1.24
N THR A 185 -1.88 13.20 -1.42
CA THR A 185 -1.80 14.22 -2.49
C THR A 185 -1.97 13.59 -3.87
N LEU A 186 -1.32 12.45 -4.13
CA LEU A 186 -1.47 11.73 -5.40
C LEU A 186 -2.89 11.20 -5.58
N LEU A 187 -3.47 10.56 -4.57
CA LEU A 187 -4.84 10.03 -4.64
C LEU A 187 -5.87 11.15 -4.89
N GLU A 188 -5.73 12.29 -4.22
CA GLU A 188 -6.59 13.46 -4.42
C GLU A 188 -6.48 14.03 -5.83
N ARG A 189 -5.26 14.26 -6.33
CA ARG A 189 -5.02 14.74 -7.71
C ARG A 189 -5.60 13.79 -8.76
N LEU A 190 -5.54 12.48 -8.50
CA LEU A 190 -6.05 11.44 -9.39
C LEU A 190 -7.55 11.17 -9.19
N SER A 191 -8.18 11.77 -8.19
CA SER A 191 -9.56 11.48 -7.78
C SER A 191 -9.82 9.98 -7.58
N LEU A 192 -8.90 9.31 -6.89
CA LEU A 192 -8.91 7.88 -6.59
C LEU A 192 -9.24 7.62 -5.11
N PRO A 193 -9.99 6.55 -4.80
CA PRO A 193 -10.24 6.16 -3.42
C PRO A 193 -8.98 5.60 -2.75
N LEU A 194 -8.99 5.53 -1.42
CA LEU A 194 -7.90 4.96 -0.62
C LEU A 194 -7.53 3.51 -1.02
N ALA A 195 -8.49 2.77 -1.60
CA ALA A 195 -8.26 1.43 -2.13
C ALA A 195 -7.10 1.35 -3.14
N ASN A 196 -6.87 2.41 -3.91
CA ASN A 196 -5.80 2.50 -4.90
C ASN A 196 -4.39 2.59 -4.29
N LEU A 197 -4.26 2.88 -2.99
CA LEU A 197 -3.00 2.81 -2.26
C LEU A 197 -2.71 1.36 -1.85
N LEU A 198 -2.01 0.62 -2.70
CA LEU A 198 -1.71 -0.79 -2.47
C LEU A 198 -0.80 -0.99 -1.25
N TRP A 199 0.23 -0.14 -1.12
CA TRP A 199 1.22 -0.22 -0.04
C TRP A 199 1.69 1.18 0.35
N ASN A 200 1.90 1.43 1.65
CA ASN A 200 2.50 2.69 2.13
C ASN A 200 3.21 2.50 3.49
N THR A 201 4.54 2.58 3.48
CA THR A 201 5.40 2.56 4.67
C THR A 201 6.19 3.86 4.80
N SER A 202 7.02 4.00 5.85
CA SER A 202 7.86 5.18 6.09
C SER A 202 8.93 5.47 5.03
N GLY A 203 8.98 4.68 3.96
CA GLY A 203 10.01 4.78 2.92
C GLY A 203 9.57 4.33 1.54
N HIS A 204 8.52 3.50 1.44
CA HIS A 204 8.04 3.01 0.15
C HIS A 204 6.53 3.18 0.04
N LEU A 205 6.05 3.62 -1.12
CA LEU A 205 4.64 3.58 -1.47
C LEU A 205 4.44 2.91 -2.83
N LEU A 206 3.26 2.33 -3.03
CA LEU A 206 2.79 1.79 -4.30
C LEU A 206 1.32 2.14 -4.48
N ILE A 207 1.02 2.87 -5.54
CA ILE A 207 -0.34 3.26 -5.94
C ILE A 207 -0.66 2.62 -7.30
N LEU A 208 -1.86 2.07 -7.41
CA LEU A 208 -2.44 1.65 -8.69
C LEU A 208 -3.32 2.78 -9.22
N SER A 209 -2.99 3.32 -10.40
CA SER A 209 -3.72 4.41 -11.05
C SER A 209 -4.18 4.01 -12.45
N PRO A 210 -5.18 4.65 -13.06
CA PRO A 210 -5.37 4.59 -14.50
C PRO A 210 -4.15 5.18 -15.22
N ASN A 211 -3.82 4.66 -16.41
CA ASN A 211 -2.80 5.24 -17.27
C ASN A 211 -3.42 6.34 -18.16
N THR A 212 -3.37 7.58 -17.69
CA THR A 212 -3.80 8.76 -18.44
C THR A 212 -2.71 9.83 -18.47
N PRO A 213 -2.74 10.77 -19.43
CA PRO A 213 -1.83 11.92 -19.42
C PRO A 213 -1.90 12.71 -18.11
N MET A 214 -3.11 12.91 -17.58
CA MET A 214 -3.35 13.56 -16.29
C MET A 214 -2.66 12.81 -15.16
N ALA A 215 -2.69 11.47 -15.16
CA ALA A 215 -2.05 10.69 -14.11
C ALA A 215 -0.54 10.84 -14.09
N ARG A 216 0.09 10.89 -15.27
CA ARG A 216 1.54 11.10 -15.40
C ARG A 216 1.95 12.49 -14.92
N GLU A 217 1.22 13.52 -15.33
CA GLU A 217 1.46 14.89 -14.88
C GLU A 217 1.26 15.06 -13.37
N ALA A 218 0.26 14.36 -12.78
CA ALA A 218 0.07 14.36 -11.33
C ALA A 218 1.29 13.81 -10.59
N VAL A 219 1.93 12.75 -11.11
CA VAL A 219 3.17 12.22 -10.52
C VAL A 219 4.33 13.19 -10.72
N ASP A 220 4.53 13.71 -11.93
CA ASP A 220 5.66 14.57 -12.26
C ASP A 220 5.60 15.93 -11.53
N SER A 221 4.41 16.48 -11.35
CA SER A 221 4.19 17.71 -10.57
C SER A 221 4.41 17.47 -9.07
N THR A 222 3.85 16.39 -8.52
CA THR A 222 4.05 16.03 -7.10
C THR A 222 5.53 15.77 -6.81
N ARG A 223 6.25 15.08 -7.70
CA ARG A 223 7.70 14.87 -7.60
C ARG A 223 8.43 16.20 -7.47
N ARG A 224 8.21 17.13 -8.42
CA ARG A 224 8.88 18.45 -8.43
C ARG A 224 8.60 19.27 -7.17
N GLU A 225 7.34 19.29 -6.72
CA GLU A 225 6.93 20.07 -5.55
C GLU A 225 7.56 19.52 -4.27
N VAL A 226 7.45 18.21 -4.04
CA VAL A 226 7.99 17.57 -2.84
C VAL A 226 9.51 17.60 -2.85
N GLN A 227 10.14 17.41 -4.01
CA GLN A 227 11.59 17.46 -4.15
C GLN A 227 12.15 18.85 -3.82
N ARG A 228 11.47 19.92 -4.27
CA ARG A 228 11.84 21.29 -3.90
C ARG A 228 11.74 21.51 -2.38
N TRP A 229 10.63 21.08 -1.79
CA TRP A 229 10.44 21.20 -0.34
C TRP A 229 11.49 20.41 0.46
N LEU A 230 11.81 19.18 0.04
CA LEU A 230 12.84 18.37 0.70
C LEU A 230 14.24 18.99 0.59
N LEU A 231 14.56 19.62 -0.55
CA LEU A 231 15.82 20.33 -0.73
C LEU A 231 15.92 21.57 0.18
N GLU A 232 14.83 22.32 0.31
CA GLU A 232 14.78 23.53 1.16
C GLU A 232 14.88 23.18 2.65
N GLU A 233 14.17 22.14 3.10
CA GLU A 233 14.09 21.77 4.52
C GLU A 233 15.24 20.88 4.99
N TYR A 234 15.79 20.02 4.12
CA TYR A 234 16.77 19.00 4.51
C TYR A 234 18.10 19.10 3.78
N ASP A 235 18.32 20.13 2.95
CA ASP A 235 19.55 20.35 2.17
C ASP A 235 19.99 19.10 1.39
N GLY A 236 19.00 18.32 0.93
CA GLY A 236 19.28 17.06 0.24
C GLY A 236 19.82 15.96 1.15
N GLU A 237 19.44 15.89 2.43
CA GLU A 237 19.60 14.68 3.24
C GLU A 237 18.49 13.66 3.00
N LEU A 238 17.34 14.12 2.51
CA LEU A 238 16.18 13.31 2.12
C LEU A 238 15.82 13.60 0.67
N TYR A 239 15.45 12.55 -0.08
CA TYR A 239 15.04 12.63 -1.49
C TYR A 239 13.86 11.72 -1.75
N LEU A 240 12.87 12.21 -2.48
CA LEU A 240 11.72 11.41 -2.89
C LEU A 240 11.85 11.02 -4.35
N ASN A 241 12.10 9.73 -4.60
CA ASN A 241 12.07 9.15 -5.93
C ASN A 241 10.65 8.71 -6.24
N LEU A 242 10.01 9.29 -7.24
CA LEU A 242 8.68 8.88 -7.72
C LEU A 242 8.78 8.42 -9.16
N ALA A 243 8.54 7.14 -9.41
CA ALA A 243 8.51 6.58 -10.76
C ALA A 243 7.13 5.99 -11.07
N TYR A 244 6.82 5.86 -12.36
CA TYR A 244 5.61 5.18 -12.80
C TYR A 244 5.88 4.20 -13.94
N LEU A 245 5.13 3.10 -13.97
CA LEU A 245 5.19 2.08 -15.01
C LEU A 245 3.79 1.84 -15.60
N PRO A 246 3.57 2.17 -16.88
CA PRO A 246 2.38 1.75 -17.61
C PRO A 246 2.33 0.23 -17.71
N VAL A 247 1.17 -0.37 -17.46
CA VAL A 247 0.97 -1.83 -17.55
C VAL A 247 -0.40 -2.19 -18.09
N SER A 248 -0.46 -3.29 -18.83
CA SER A 248 -1.71 -3.99 -19.15
C SER A 248 -2.15 -4.88 -17.98
N ASP A 249 -3.21 -5.66 -18.17
CA ASP A 249 -3.71 -6.61 -17.17
C ASP A 249 -2.62 -7.58 -16.69
N GLU A 250 -1.75 -8.02 -17.59
CA GLU A 250 -0.67 -8.93 -17.24
C GLU A 250 0.33 -8.31 -16.26
N GLY A 251 0.58 -7.00 -16.38
CA GLY A 251 1.53 -6.30 -15.52
C GLY A 251 0.99 -5.96 -14.13
N LEU A 252 -0.31 -6.18 -13.86
CA LEU A 252 -0.86 -6.20 -12.50
C LEU A 252 -0.27 -7.36 -11.67
N ASN A 253 0.22 -8.42 -12.32
CA ASN A 253 1.03 -9.41 -11.63
C ASN A 253 2.39 -8.79 -11.27
N LEU A 254 2.53 -8.33 -10.03
CA LEU A 254 3.72 -7.65 -9.54
C LEU A 254 5.01 -8.49 -9.67
N LYS A 255 4.94 -9.82 -9.78
CA LYS A 255 6.13 -10.63 -10.07
C LYS A 255 6.74 -10.32 -11.44
N LYS A 256 5.93 -9.88 -12.42
CA LYS A 256 6.36 -9.49 -13.76
C LYS A 256 6.85 -8.03 -13.81
N SER A 257 6.24 -7.13 -13.05
CA SER A 257 6.50 -5.68 -13.13
C SER A 257 7.48 -5.15 -12.08
N LYS A 258 7.74 -5.88 -10.98
CA LYS A 258 8.59 -5.43 -9.86
C LYS A 258 10.01 -5.05 -10.29
N ALA A 259 10.66 -5.87 -11.13
CA ALA A 259 12.05 -5.60 -11.54
C ALA A 259 12.14 -4.29 -12.33
N THR A 260 11.21 -4.07 -13.26
CA THR A 260 11.15 -2.83 -14.06
C THR A 260 10.85 -1.61 -13.19
N LEU A 261 9.93 -1.72 -12.23
CA LEU A 261 9.67 -0.64 -11.27
C LEU A 261 10.90 -0.28 -10.43
N GLN A 262 11.65 -1.29 -9.96
CA GLN A 262 12.89 -1.08 -9.19
C GLN A 262 13.98 -0.41 -10.03
N GLU A 263 14.09 -0.77 -11.31
CA GLU A 263 15.02 -0.13 -12.25
C GLU A 263 14.65 1.35 -12.46
N LEU A 264 13.37 1.65 -12.71
CA LEU A 264 12.92 3.04 -12.87
C LEU A 264 13.20 3.90 -11.62
N ILE A 265 12.95 3.36 -10.42
CA ILE A 265 13.29 4.04 -9.17
C ILE A 265 14.81 4.25 -9.04
N SER A 266 15.62 3.29 -9.50
CA SER A 266 17.08 3.41 -9.46
C SER A 266 17.59 4.49 -10.43
N GLN A 267 16.94 4.65 -11.58
CA GLN A 267 17.25 5.72 -12.54
C GLN A 267 16.93 7.10 -11.97
N GLU A 268 15.77 7.26 -11.32
CA GLU A 268 15.42 8.51 -10.60
C GLU A 268 16.46 8.85 -9.53
N LYS A 269 16.89 7.87 -8.71
CA LYS A 269 17.95 8.05 -7.70
C LYS A 269 19.25 8.59 -8.30
N ILE A 270 19.63 8.10 -9.48
CA ILE A 270 20.85 8.53 -10.17
C ILE A 270 20.69 9.95 -10.72
N ALA A 271 19.54 10.29 -11.30
CA ALA A 271 19.27 11.63 -11.81
C ALA A 271 19.38 12.68 -10.70
N ASP A 272 18.74 12.43 -9.56
CA ASP A 272 18.75 13.33 -8.40
C ASP A 272 20.16 13.47 -7.78
N SER A 273 20.94 12.39 -7.76
CA SER A 273 22.34 12.44 -7.30
C SER A 273 23.22 13.36 -8.16
N LYS A 274 22.98 13.42 -9.48
CA LYS A 274 23.72 14.31 -10.38
C LYS A 274 23.26 15.76 -10.22
N GLU A 275 21.96 15.98 -10.04
CA GLU A 275 21.40 17.32 -9.89
C GLU A 275 21.88 17.96 -8.58
N SER A 276 21.81 17.23 -7.46
CA SER A 276 22.31 17.68 -6.14
C SER A 276 23.81 18.01 -6.11
N LEU A 277 24.65 17.25 -6.83
CA LEU A 277 26.08 17.56 -7.01
C LEU A 277 26.31 18.88 -7.77
N SER A 278 25.44 19.20 -8.74
CA SER A 278 25.53 20.45 -9.50
C SER A 278 25.12 21.66 -8.66
N THR A 279 24.04 21.57 -7.86
CA THR A 279 23.55 22.66 -7.01
C THR A 279 24.45 22.92 -5.80
N SER A 280 25.02 21.87 -5.21
CA SER A 280 26.00 22.01 -4.12
C SER A 280 27.29 22.67 -4.60
N SER A 281 27.76 22.40 -5.83
CA SER A 281 28.93 23.08 -6.41
C SER A 281 28.73 24.60 -6.58
N LEU A 282 27.49 25.05 -6.80
CA LEU A 282 27.14 26.47 -6.92
C LEU A 282 27.02 27.21 -5.57
N ARG A 283 26.76 26.49 -4.47
CA ARG A 283 26.67 27.08 -3.13
C ARG A 283 28.02 27.32 -2.45
N TRP A 284 29.09 26.66 -2.88
CA TRP A 284 30.47 26.92 -2.39
C TRP A 284 31.18 28.09 -3.10
N VAL A 285 30.52 28.72 -4.09
CA VAL A 285 31.07 29.85 -4.86
C VAL A 285 30.42 31.19 -4.43
N ARG A 286 29.77 31.25 -3.26
CA ARG A 286 29.28 32.50 -2.66
C ARG A 286 29.73 32.69 -1.23
#